data_AF-A0A414ZRB4-F1
#
_entry.id   AF-A0A414ZRB4-F1
#
_cell.length_a   1.000
_cell.length_b   1.000
_cell.length_c   1.000
_cell.angle_alpha   90.00
_cell.angle_beta   90.00
_cell.angle_gamma   90.00
#
_symmetry.space_group_name_H-M   'P 1'
#
loop_
_entity.id
_entity.type
_entity.pdbx_description
1 polymer ?
#
loop_
_entity_poly.entity_id
_entity_poly.type
_entity_poly.pdbx_seq_one_letter_code
_entity_poly.pdbx_strand_id
1 'polypeptide(L)'
;MIKEQEIPKYLKSTESNISKSNRKSKHKHQYEECLLQYRSTFIGKTRLNTGLYTYCTICGKINERFKENKSIVKNYIRTVDTPIGKCYSHISGEELYEKYHDKLPVFFIEDIYKEKYVNLEQNNNQDGE
;
A
#
# COMPACT_ATOMS: atom_id res chain seq x y z
N MET A 1 55.06 8.23 36.15
CA MET A 1 53.78 7.49 36.22
C MET A 1 52.73 8.33 35.51
N ILE A 2 52.49 8.07 34.22
CA ILE A 2 51.47 8.76 33.44
C ILE A 2 50.20 7.91 33.57
N LYS A 3 49.16 8.45 34.20
CA LYS A 3 47.85 7.79 34.29
C LYS A 3 47.19 7.87 32.91
N GLU A 4 46.95 6.72 32.30
CA GLU A 4 46.12 6.59 31.11
C GLU A 4 44.71 7.12 31.43
N GLN A 5 44.30 8.21 30.80
CA GLN A 5 42.92 8.66 30.82
C GLN A 5 42.15 7.81 29.81
N GLU A 6 41.58 6.69 30.27
CA GLU A 6 40.62 5.93 29.46
C GLU A 6 39.40 6.82 29.16
N ILE A 7 39.24 7.14 27.88
CA ILE A 7 38.06 7.81 27.33
C ILE A 7 36.88 6.85 27.50
N PRO A 8 35.78 7.22 28.21
CA PRO A 8 34.65 6.34 28.34
C PRO A 8 34.03 6.10 26.96
N LYS A 9 34.04 4.83 26.51
CA LYS A 9 33.31 4.39 25.31
C LYS A 9 31.85 4.84 25.45
N TYR A 10 31.35 5.56 24.46
CA TYR A 10 29.96 5.98 24.37
C TYR A 10 29.03 4.76 24.55
N LEU A 11 28.45 4.61 25.74
CA LEU A 11 27.34 3.70 25.98
C LEU A 11 26.13 4.32 25.29
N LYS A 12 25.69 3.72 24.19
CA LYS A 12 24.39 4.04 23.59
C LYS A 12 23.35 3.90 24.69
N SER A 13 22.65 4.97 25.04
CA SER A 13 21.54 4.90 25.96
C SER A 13 20.50 3.93 25.39
N THR A 14 20.45 2.73 25.96
CA THR A 14 19.43 1.74 25.63
C THR A 14 18.22 2.04 26.50
N GLU A 15 17.56 3.16 26.22
CA GLU A 15 16.18 3.37 26.64
C GLU A 15 15.41 4.07 25.52
N SER A 16 14.60 3.28 24.85
CA SER A 16 13.38 3.79 24.23
C SER A 16 12.23 2.95 24.79
N ASN A 17 11.89 3.15 26.07
CA ASN A 17 10.69 2.57 26.70
C ASN A 17 9.38 3.17 26.19
N ILE A 18 9.42 3.84 25.03
CA ILE A 18 8.25 4.29 24.30
C ILE A 18 8.40 3.74 22.89
N SER A 19 8.07 2.46 22.72
CA SER A 19 7.62 2.02 21.40
C SER A 19 6.49 2.98 21.00
N LYS A 20 6.57 3.59 19.81
CA LYS A 20 5.57 4.51 19.26
C LYS A 20 4.23 3.78 18.97
N SER A 21 3.73 2.97 19.91
CA SER A 21 2.76 1.89 19.69
C SER A 21 1.32 2.30 19.90
N ASN A 22 1.02 3.49 20.42
CA ASN A 22 -0.37 3.98 20.53
C ASN A 22 -1.07 4.16 19.18
N ARG A 23 -0.34 4.10 18.06
CA ARG A 23 -0.88 4.11 16.68
C ARG A 23 -1.01 2.72 16.05
N LYS A 24 -0.62 1.65 16.73
CA LYS A 24 -0.82 0.28 16.22
C LYS A 24 -2.25 -0.14 16.59
N SER A 25 -3.04 -0.49 15.59
CA SER A 25 -4.36 -1.05 15.80
C SER A 25 -4.27 -2.29 16.70
N LYS A 26 -5.21 -2.43 17.64
CA LYS A 26 -5.20 -3.49 18.67
C LYS A 26 -5.58 -4.88 18.17
N HIS A 27 -5.93 -5.03 16.88
CA HIS A 27 -6.35 -6.29 16.29
C HIS A 27 -5.30 -6.85 15.33
N LYS A 28 -5.39 -8.15 15.07
CA LYS A 28 -4.64 -8.82 14.00
C LYS A 28 -5.22 -8.40 12.66
N HIS A 29 -4.42 -7.77 11.81
CA HIS A 29 -4.85 -7.36 10.49
C HIS A 29 -5.21 -8.57 9.62
N GLN A 30 -6.41 -8.55 9.06
CA GLN A 30 -6.86 -9.45 8.01
C GLN A 30 -6.88 -8.64 6.72
N TYR A 31 -5.92 -8.93 5.84
CA TYR A 31 -5.77 -8.20 4.59
C TYR A 31 -6.52 -8.89 3.46
N GLU A 32 -7.24 -8.11 2.67
CA GLU A 32 -7.88 -8.49 1.41
C GLU A 32 -7.45 -7.54 0.30
N GLU A 33 -7.59 -7.96 -0.96
CA GLU A 33 -7.22 -7.12 -2.11
C GLU A 33 -8.32 -6.10 -2.41
N CYS A 34 -7.90 -4.93 -2.85
CA CYS A 34 -8.80 -3.86 -3.27
C CYS A 34 -8.20 -3.07 -4.42
N LEU A 35 -9.07 -2.38 -5.16
CA LEU A 35 -8.67 -1.34 -6.09
C LEU A 35 -8.72 0.00 -5.38
N LEU A 36 -7.64 0.77 -5.49
CA LEU A 36 -7.53 2.10 -4.91
C LEU A 36 -7.49 3.12 -6.05
N GLN A 37 -8.51 3.96 -6.09
CA GLN A 37 -8.60 5.08 -7.00
C GLN A 37 -8.14 6.36 -6.31
N TYR A 38 -7.25 7.09 -6.98
CA TYR A 38 -6.75 8.36 -6.48
C TYR A 38 -6.47 9.32 -7.62
N ARG A 39 -6.56 10.61 -7.32
CA ARG A 39 -6.22 11.65 -8.28
C ARG A 39 -4.73 11.94 -8.18
N SER A 40 -4.03 11.87 -9.31
CA SER A 40 -2.64 12.31 -9.40
C SER A 40 -2.51 13.41 -10.43
N THR A 41 -1.83 14.48 -10.06
CA THR A 41 -1.51 15.59 -10.96
C THR A 41 -0.07 15.44 -11.42
N PHE A 42 0.11 15.16 -12.71
CA PHE A 42 1.42 15.08 -13.33
C PHE A 42 1.50 16.08 -14.49
N ILE A 43 2.48 16.99 -14.44
CA ILE A 43 2.69 18.05 -15.45
C ILE A 43 1.39 18.83 -15.74
N GLY A 44 0.74 19.32 -14.67
CA GLY A 44 -0.48 20.12 -14.76
C GLY A 44 -1.74 19.36 -15.22
N LYS A 45 -1.66 18.06 -15.49
CA LYS A 45 -2.82 17.22 -15.85
C LYS A 45 -3.19 16.33 -14.67
N THR A 46 -4.37 16.54 -14.12
CA THR A 46 -4.95 15.65 -13.10
C THR A 46 -5.61 14.46 -13.79
N ARG A 47 -5.20 13.25 -13.43
CA ARG A 47 -5.78 12.00 -13.92
C ARG A 47 -6.24 11.14 -12.75
N LEU A 48 -7.32 10.41 -12.95
CA LEU A 48 -7.73 9.35 -12.04
C LEU A 48 -6.84 8.14 -12.31
N ASN A 49 -6.14 7.66 -11.27
CA ASN A 49 -5.31 6.47 -11.34
C ASN A 49 -5.94 5.40 -10.49
N THR A 50 -5.92 4.16 -10.97
CA THR A 50 -6.33 2.99 -10.21
C THR A 50 -5.11 2.12 -9.99
N GLY A 51 -4.89 1.66 -8.76
CA GLY A 51 -3.85 0.68 -8.45
C GLY A 51 -4.40 -0.48 -7.63
N LEU A 52 -3.67 -1.59 -7.65
CA LEU A 52 -3.97 -2.78 -6.85
C LEU A 52 -3.27 -2.69 -5.50
N TYR A 53 -4.05 -2.77 -4.42
CA TYR A 53 -3.57 -2.69 -3.05
C TYR A 53 -4.20 -3.76 -2.19
N THR A 54 -3.78 -3.83 -0.93
CA THR A 54 -4.52 -4.58 0.09
C THR A 54 -5.00 -3.65 1.19
N TYR A 55 -6.12 -3.99 1.81
CA TYR A 55 -6.67 -3.25 2.93
C TYR A 55 -7.04 -4.20 4.06
N CYS A 56 -7.00 -3.70 5.30
CA CYS A 56 -7.48 -4.45 6.44
C CYS A 56 -9.01 -4.38 6.48
N THR A 57 -9.69 -5.52 6.43
CA THR A 57 -11.17 -5.59 6.46
C THR A 57 -11.78 -5.05 7.75
N ILE A 58 -10.99 -4.97 8.83
CA ILE A 58 -11.45 -4.53 10.16
C ILE A 58 -11.27 -3.02 10.37
N CYS A 59 -10.21 -2.43 9.81
CA CYS A 59 -9.88 -1.02 10.10
C CYS A 59 -9.50 -0.17 8.90
N GLY A 60 -9.57 -0.74 7.69
CA GLY A 60 -9.26 -0.04 6.46
C GLY A 60 -7.77 0.21 6.22
N LYS A 61 -6.86 -0.25 7.09
CA LYS A 61 -5.42 0.00 6.91
C LYS A 61 -4.93 -0.48 5.55
N ILE A 62 -4.37 0.43 4.76
CA ILE A 62 -3.83 0.16 3.43
C ILE A 62 -2.44 -0.47 3.58
N ASN A 63 -2.15 -1.42 2.70
CA ASN A 63 -0.87 -2.06 2.58
C ASN A 63 -0.58 -2.39 1.10
N GLU A 64 0.64 -2.81 0.82
CA GLU A 64 1.05 -3.21 -0.53
C GLU A 64 0.24 -4.41 -1.04
N ARG A 65 0.22 -4.58 -2.37
CA ARG A 65 -0.42 -5.73 -3.03
C ARG A 65 0.13 -7.06 -2.53
N PHE A 66 -0.66 -8.13 -2.67
CA PHE A 66 -0.13 -9.46 -2.44
C PHE A 66 0.90 -9.86 -3.50
N LYS A 67 1.75 -10.82 -3.12
CA LYS A 67 2.62 -11.52 -4.08
C LYS A 67 1.75 -12.28 -5.09
N GLU A 68 2.27 -12.46 -6.30
CA GLU A 68 1.53 -13.04 -7.43
C GLU A 68 0.91 -14.40 -7.15
N ASN A 69 1.54 -15.21 -6.29
CA ASN A 69 1.02 -16.51 -5.89
C ASN A 69 -0.26 -16.47 -5.05
N LYS A 70 -0.57 -15.32 -4.43
CA LYS A 70 -1.75 -15.12 -3.58
C LYS A 70 -2.76 -14.12 -4.17
N SER A 71 -2.34 -13.33 -5.15
CA SER A 71 -3.20 -12.32 -5.77
C SER A 71 -4.27 -12.93 -6.68
N ILE A 72 -5.49 -12.39 -6.64
CA ILE A 72 -6.54 -12.65 -7.63
C ILE A 72 -6.14 -12.12 -9.00
N VAL A 73 -5.40 -11.00 -9.03
CA VAL A 73 -4.95 -10.36 -10.27
C VAL A 73 -3.73 -11.10 -10.82
N LYS A 74 -4.00 -12.13 -11.62
CA LYS A 74 -2.97 -12.83 -12.38
C LYS A 74 -2.48 -11.97 -13.54
N ASN A 75 -1.18 -12.03 -13.83
CA ASN A 75 -0.51 -11.27 -14.89
C ASN A 75 -0.52 -9.75 -14.69
N TYR A 76 -0.42 -9.30 -13.43
CA TYR A 76 -0.21 -7.88 -13.11
C TYR A 76 1.05 -7.33 -13.77
N ILE A 77 2.10 -8.16 -13.85
CA ILE A 77 3.31 -7.92 -14.62
C ILE A 77 3.25 -8.78 -15.88
N ARG A 78 3.49 -8.17 -17.04
CA ARG A 78 3.56 -8.83 -18.35
C ARG A 78 4.95 -8.66 -18.91
N THR A 79 5.50 -9.72 -19.48
CA THR A 79 6.73 -9.64 -20.25
C THR A 79 6.40 -9.25 -21.68
N VAL A 80 7.06 -8.22 -22.18
CA VAL A 80 6.95 -7.74 -23.56
C VAL A 80 8.30 -7.92 -24.23
N ASP A 81 8.34 -8.66 -25.33
CA ASP A 81 9.54 -8.80 -26.14
C ASP A 81 9.74 -7.52 -26.97
N THR A 82 10.87 -6.85 -26.78
CA THR A 82 11.27 -5.66 -27.54
C THR A 82 12.53 -5.98 -28.36
N PRO A 83 12.85 -5.19 -29.40
CA PRO A 83 14.07 -5.40 -30.20
C PRO A 83 15.38 -5.36 -29.39
N ILE A 84 15.35 -4.78 -28.17
CA ILE A 84 16.50 -4.65 -27.27
C ILE A 84 16.53 -5.77 -26.21
N GLY A 85 15.44 -6.53 -26.07
CA GLY A 85 15.31 -7.62 -25.10
C GLY A 85 13.93 -7.68 -24.44
N LYS A 86 13.84 -8.45 -23.35
CA LYS A 86 12.60 -8.62 -22.57
C LYS A 86 12.39 -7.45 -21.62
N CYS A 87 11.25 -6.76 -21.75
CA CYS A 87 10.82 -5.72 -20.81
C CYS A 87 9.66 -6.22 -19.96
N TYR A 88 9.51 -5.69 -18.75
CA TYR A 88 8.35 -5.94 -17.90
C TYR A 88 7.44 -4.72 -17.92
N SER A 89 6.18 -4.93 -18.29
CA SER A 89 5.14 -3.91 -18.25
C SER A 89 4.13 -4.25 -17.17
N HIS A 90 3.60 -3.23 -16.49
CA HIS A 90 2.48 -3.40 -15.58
C HIS A 90 1.15 -3.26 -16.32
N ILE A 91 0.12 -3.98 -15.86
CA ILE A 91 -1.26 -3.70 -16.27
C ILE A 91 -1.58 -2.22 -15.97
N SER A 92 -2.23 -1.52 -16.90
CA SER A 92 -2.61 -0.13 -16.68
C SER A 92 -3.71 -0.04 -15.62
N GLY A 93 -3.83 1.11 -14.96
CA GLY A 93 -4.90 1.33 -13.98
C GLY A 93 -6.30 1.25 -14.59
N GLU A 94 -6.45 1.68 -15.84
CA GLU A 94 -7.71 1.61 -16.59
C GLU A 94 -8.09 0.14 -16.85
N GLU A 95 -7.18 -0.66 -17.41
CA GLU A 95 -7.42 -2.08 -17.67
C GLU A 95 -7.67 -2.87 -16.36
N LEU A 96 -6.96 -2.50 -15.29
CA LEU A 96 -7.15 -3.09 -13.97
C LEU A 96 -8.57 -2.81 -13.43
N TYR A 97 -9.06 -1.59 -13.58
CA TYR A 97 -10.40 -1.21 -13.14
C TYR A 97 -11.47 -1.96 -13.95
N GLU A 98 -11.44 -1.87 -15.27
CA GLU A 98 -12.44 -2.51 -16.16
C GLU A 98 -12.58 -4.00 -15.87
N LYS A 99 -11.47 -4.70 -15.59
CA LYS A 99 -11.46 -6.15 -15.40
C LYS A 99 -11.85 -6.62 -14.00
N TYR A 100 -11.62 -5.81 -12.97
CA TYR A 100 -11.71 -6.25 -11.57
C TYR A 100 -12.60 -5.38 -10.67
N HIS A 101 -13.18 -4.28 -11.15
CA HIS A 101 -14.07 -3.44 -10.35
C HIS A 101 -15.29 -4.18 -9.79
N ASP A 102 -15.83 -5.16 -10.53
CA ASP A 102 -16.95 -5.99 -10.06
C ASP A 102 -16.54 -7.08 -9.06
N LYS A 103 -15.24 -7.36 -8.93
CA LYS A 103 -14.71 -8.50 -8.15
C LYS A 103 -13.96 -8.07 -6.90
N LEU A 104 -13.44 -6.85 -6.88
CA LEU A 104 -12.64 -6.30 -5.80
C LEU A 104 -13.29 -5.00 -5.33
N PRO A 105 -13.31 -4.74 -4.01
CA PRO A 105 -13.80 -3.48 -3.49
C PRO A 105 -12.96 -2.33 -4.04
N VAL A 106 -13.64 -1.25 -4.43
CA VAL A 106 -13.03 -0.04 -4.97
C VAL A 106 -13.14 1.06 -3.93
N PHE A 107 -12.00 1.59 -3.50
CA PHE A 107 -11.94 2.72 -2.58
C PHE A 107 -11.40 3.96 -3.29
N PHE A 108 -11.94 5.12 -2.94
CA PHE A 108 -11.42 6.40 -3.40
C PHE A 108 -10.66 7.09 -2.27
N ILE A 109 -9.44 7.55 -2.55
CA ILE A 109 -8.63 8.37 -1.65
C ILE A 109 -8.09 9.59 -2.37
N GLU A 110 -7.84 10.67 -1.64
CA GLU A 110 -7.30 11.90 -2.21
C GLU A 110 -5.79 11.80 -2.43
N ASP A 111 -5.04 11.30 -1.44
CA ASP A 111 -3.58 11.25 -1.49
C ASP A 111 -3.02 9.94 -0.91
N ILE A 112 -2.50 9.09 -1.80
CA ILE A 112 -1.93 7.78 -1.46
C ILE A 112 -0.69 7.84 -0.56
N TYR A 113 0.02 8.97 -0.52
CA TYR A 113 1.22 9.11 0.31
C TYR A 113 0.88 9.58 1.73
N LYS A 114 -0.26 10.26 1.89
CA LYS A 114 -0.72 10.76 3.19
C LYS A 114 -1.70 9.81 3.85
N GLU A 115 -2.62 9.23 3.07
CA GLU A 115 -3.66 8.35 3.56
C GLU A 115 -3.14 6.94 3.76
N LYS A 116 -3.37 6.40 4.96
CA LYS A 116 -2.92 5.06 5.36
C LYS A 116 -4.08 4.10 5.58
N TYR A 117 -5.30 4.58 5.45
CA TYR A 117 -6.53 3.88 5.78
C TYR A 117 -7.60 4.26 4.75
N VAL A 118 -8.36 3.27 4.28
CA VAL A 118 -9.60 3.50 3.53
C VAL A 118 -10.78 3.63 4.48
N ASN A 119 -11.82 4.35 4.05
CA ASN A 119 -13.08 4.40 4.78
C ASN A 119 -13.93 3.16 4.44
N LEU A 120 -14.13 2.29 5.43
CA LEU A 120 -14.92 1.07 5.25
C LEU A 120 -16.43 1.34 5.17
N GLU A 121 -16.90 2.47 5.68
CA GLU A 121 -18.33 2.81 5.67
C GLU A 121 -18.84 3.10 4.26
N GLN A 122 -17.95 3.46 3.32
CA GLN A 122 -18.31 3.73 1.93
C GLN A 122 -18.86 2.49 1.20
N ASN A 123 -18.47 1.28 1.60
CA ASN A 123 -18.93 0.04 0.95
C ASN A 123 -20.25 -0.49 1.50
N ASN A 124 -20.66 -0.09 2.70
CA ASN A 124 -21.90 -0.60 3.33
C ASN A 124 -23.18 -0.05 2.70
N ASN A 125 -23.07 0.96 1.82
CA ASN A 125 -24.22 1.60 1.16
C ASN A 125 -24.62 0.93 -0.17
N GLN A 126 -23.96 -0.15 -0.60
CA GLN A 126 -24.33 -0.88 -1.83
C GLN A 126 -25.25 -2.09 -1.58
N ASP A 127 -25.44 -2.52 -0.33
CA ASP A 127 -26.26 -3.70 0.01
C ASP A 127 -27.72 -3.36 0.40
N GLY A 128 -28.23 -2.21 -0.05
CA GLY A 128 -29.53 -1.68 0.39
C GLY A 128 -30.36 -1.03 -0.71
N GLU A 129 -30.66 -1.75 -1.80
CA GLU A 129 -31.83 -1.52 -2.66
C GLU A 129 -32.48 -2.84 -3.08
#